data_AF-A0A0S8JL10-F1
#
_entry.id   AF-A0A0S8JL10-F1
#
_cell.length_a   1.000
_cell.length_b   1.000
_cell.length_c   1.000
_cell.angle_alpha   90.00
_cell.angle_beta   90.00
_cell.angle_gamma   90.00
#
_symmetry.space_group_name_H-M   'P 1'
#
loop_
_entity.id
_entity.type
_entity.pdbx_description
1 polymer ?
#
loop_
_entity_poly.entity_id
_entity_poly.type
_entity_poly.pdbx_seq_one_letter_code
_entity_poly.pdbx_strand_id
1 'polypeptide(L)'
;MFEKVSIVQRTSIVVLMLMMTAALASRALAFGSDEIGTTGFNFVKIGIGARPVAMGSAFTGLADDVSAIYWNPGGLAAVGERQATTTYLNYLAGIQSGFAGLLWPLDETNAVGVGLSYLTSGDIPKLDEQGNDLCGPGYRSRGCTRR
;
A
#
# COMPACT_ATOMS: atom_id res chain seq x y z
N MET A 1 32.01 43.31 -29.84
CA MET A 1 31.29 43.50 -28.56
C MET A 1 30.10 42.55 -28.42
N PHE A 2 29.30 42.36 -29.48
CA PHE A 2 28.13 41.47 -29.50
C PHE A 2 28.41 39.96 -29.28
N GLU A 3 29.56 39.44 -29.71
CA GLU A 3 29.90 38.02 -29.58
C GLU A 3 30.06 37.57 -28.12
N LYS A 4 30.69 38.42 -27.28
CA LYS A 4 30.89 38.17 -25.85
C LYS A 4 29.56 38.14 -25.07
N VAL A 5 28.57 38.93 -25.49
CA VAL A 5 27.25 39.01 -24.85
C VAL A 5 26.47 37.70 -25.06
N SER A 6 26.53 37.11 -26.26
CA SER A 6 25.85 35.83 -26.56
C SER A 6 26.45 34.63 -25.81
N ILE A 7 27.77 34.64 -25.58
CA ILE A 7 28.48 33.59 -24.84
C ILE A 7 28.17 33.68 -23.34
N VAL A 8 28.18 34.89 -22.77
CA VAL A 8 27.88 35.12 -21.34
C VAL A 8 26.43 34.73 -21.00
N GLN A 9 25.48 34.97 -21.91
CA GLN A 9 24.09 34.61 -21.69
C GLN A 9 23.85 33.10 -21.73
N ARG A 10 24.55 32.36 -22.60
CA ARG A 10 24.45 30.89 -22.69
C ARG A 10 25.09 30.20 -21.49
N THR A 11 26.26 30.66 -21.05
CA THR A 11 26.92 30.09 -19.86
C THR A 11 26.13 30.36 -18.59
N SER A 12 25.49 31.53 -18.47
CA SER A 12 24.64 31.87 -17.32
C SER A 12 23.40 30.97 -17.21
N ILE A 13 22.74 30.66 -18.34
CA ILE A 13 21.58 29.73 -18.37
C ILE A 13 21.99 28.30 -17.97
N VAL A 14 23.14 27.81 -18.48
CA VAL A 14 23.63 26.47 -18.13
C VAL A 14 24.01 26.38 -16.65
N VAL A 15 24.64 27.43 -16.09
CA VAL A 15 24.96 27.49 -14.66
C VAL A 15 23.68 27.53 -13.81
N LEU A 16 22.66 28.29 -14.22
CA LEU A 16 21.36 28.33 -13.56
C LEU A 16 20.64 26.96 -13.60
N MET A 17 20.66 26.25 -14.74
CA MET A 17 20.11 24.89 -14.84
C MET A 17 20.89 23.89 -13.97
N LEU A 18 22.22 24.00 -13.91
CA LEU A 18 23.06 23.14 -13.07
C LEU A 18 22.83 23.40 -11.57
N MET A 19 22.67 24.67 -11.17
CA MET A 19 22.34 25.04 -9.80
C MET A 19 20.94 24.57 -9.40
N MET A 20 19.96 24.68 -10.31
CA MET A 20 18.58 24.25 -10.05
C MET A 20 18.47 22.72 -9.93
N THR A 21 19.22 21.97 -10.75
CA THR A 21 19.30 20.50 -10.63
C THR A 21 20.02 20.07 -9.35
N ALA A 22 21.10 20.74 -8.96
CA ALA A 22 21.78 20.49 -7.68
C ALA A 22 20.89 20.82 -6.46
N ALA A 23 20.09 21.90 -6.54
CA ALA A 23 19.12 22.26 -5.51
C ALA A 23 17.98 21.24 -5.40
N LEU A 24 17.50 20.67 -6.51
CA LEU A 24 16.53 19.58 -6.48
C LEU A 24 17.13 18.27 -5.93
N ALA A 25 18.39 17.95 -6.27
CA ALA A 25 19.05 16.74 -5.79
C ALA A 25 19.33 16.75 -4.27
N SER A 26 19.67 17.92 -3.70
CA SER A 26 19.90 18.04 -2.25
C SER A 26 18.62 17.85 -1.42
N ARG A 27 17.45 18.13 -1.99
CA ARG A 27 16.14 17.85 -1.37
C ARG A 27 15.85 16.34 -1.28
N ALA A 28 16.35 15.54 -2.22
CA ALA A 28 16.14 14.09 -2.23
C ALA A 28 16.88 13.38 -1.08
N LEU A 29 18.01 13.92 -0.62
CA LEU A 29 18.77 13.36 0.51
C LEU A 29 18.20 13.73 1.88
N ALA A 30 17.27 14.69 1.96
CA ALA A 30 16.70 15.19 3.20
C ALA A 30 15.39 14.49 3.61
N PHE A 31 14.90 13.51 2.83
CA PHE A 31 13.78 12.64 3.23
C PHE A 31 14.28 11.54 4.18
N GLY A 32 14.81 11.94 5.34
CA GLY A 32 15.05 11.04 6.47
C GLY A 32 13.73 10.80 7.20
N SER A 33 13.27 9.55 7.24
CA SER A 33 12.03 9.13 7.91
C SER A 33 12.23 8.98 9.42
N ASP A 34 12.55 10.05 10.13
CA ASP A 34 12.76 10.00 11.60
C ASP A 34 11.44 10.08 12.40
N GLU A 35 10.33 10.43 11.76
CA GLU A 35 8.99 10.53 12.38
C GLU A 35 8.03 9.51 11.74
N ILE A 36 8.33 8.21 11.89
CA ILE A 36 7.38 7.16 11.46
C ILE A 36 6.27 7.10 12.50
N GLY A 37 5.13 7.74 12.19
CA GLY A 37 3.92 7.63 13.01
C GLY A 37 3.57 6.17 13.26
N THR A 38 3.55 5.76 14.53
CA THR A 38 3.13 4.42 14.93
C THR A 38 1.60 4.35 14.84
N THR A 39 1.10 3.48 13.97
CA THR A 39 -0.34 3.24 13.83
C THR A 39 -0.68 1.84 14.35
N GLY A 40 -1.81 1.68 15.03
CA GLY A 40 -2.23 0.40 15.61
C GLY A 40 -2.64 -0.65 14.57
N PHE A 41 -2.95 -0.23 13.34
CA PHE A 41 -3.53 -1.09 12.29
C PHE A 41 -2.67 -1.09 11.03
N ASN A 42 -1.41 -1.53 11.14
CA ASN A 42 -0.48 -1.59 10.00
C ASN A 42 -0.95 -2.50 8.86
N PHE A 43 -1.84 -3.45 9.11
CA PHE A 43 -2.42 -4.29 8.05
C PHE A 43 -3.30 -3.50 7.06
N VAL A 44 -3.81 -2.33 7.45
CA VAL A 44 -4.54 -1.39 6.55
C VAL A 44 -3.57 -0.62 5.64
N LYS A 45 -2.27 -0.92 5.69
CA LYS A 45 -1.33 -0.45 4.66
C LYS A 45 -1.19 -1.45 3.52
N ILE A 46 -1.68 -2.68 3.70
CA ILE A 46 -1.68 -3.70 2.65
C ILE A 46 -2.85 -3.38 1.72
N GLY A 47 -2.53 -2.81 0.55
CA GLY A 47 -3.54 -2.42 -0.43
C GLY A 47 -4.43 -3.59 -0.86
N ILE A 48 -5.73 -3.31 -1.00
CA ILE A 48 -6.70 -4.29 -1.50
C ILE A 48 -6.96 -4.08 -3.00
N GLY A 49 -7.30 -5.17 -3.69
CA GLY A 49 -7.60 -5.17 -5.12
C GLY A 49 -6.36 -5.19 -6.01
N ALA A 50 -6.35 -6.07 -7.01
CA ALA A 50 -5.22 -6.19 -7.92
C ALA A 50 -4.99 -4.92 -8.76
N ARG A 51 -6.07 -4.27 -9.23
CA ARG A 51 -6.02 -3.05 -10.03
C ARG A 51 -5.48 -1.83 -9.26
N PRO A 52 -6.03 -1.48 -8.08
CA PRO A 52 -5.47 -0.40 -7.26
C PRO A 52 -4.01 -0.61 -6.89
N VAL A 53 -3.63 -1.84 -6.54
CA VAL A 53 -2.25 -2.20 -6.19
C VAL A 53 -1.32 -2.11 -7.40
N ALA A 54 -1.75 -2.55 -8.58
CA ALA A 54 -0.97 -2.44 -9.83
C ALA A 54 -0.74 -0.97 -10.25
N MET A 55 -1.62 -0.05 -9.86
CA MET A 55 -1.44 1.39 -10.06
C MET A 55 -0.54 2.04 -8.99
N GLY A 56 0.20 1.25 -8.22
CA GLY A 56 1.04 1.77 -7.14
C GLY A 56 0.21 2.37 -5.99
N SER A 57 -0.98 1.84 -5.73
CA SER A 57 -1.92 2.34 -4.71
C SER A 57 -2.48 3.74 -4.99
N ALA A 58 -2.34 4.26 -6.22
CA ALA A 58 -2.88 5.54 -6.65
C ALA A 58 -4.33 5.42 -7.17
N PHE A 59 -5.27 5.02 -6.31
CA PHE A 59 -6.65 4.70 -6.72
C PHE A 59 -7.73 5.60 -6.11
N THR A 60 -7.37 6.53 -5.22
CA THR A 60 -8.35 7.39 -4.52
C THR A 60 -9.23 8.22 -5.44
N GLY A 61 -8.69 8.69 -6.58
CA GLY A 61 -9.43 9.48 -7.57
C GLY A 61 -10.19 8.67 -8.63
N LEU A 62 -9.90 7.38 -8.76
CA LEU A 62 -10.50 6.48 -9.77
C LEU A 62 -11.34 5.38 -9.12
N ALA A 63 -11.74 5.53 -7.85
CA ALA A 63 -12.42 4.50 -7.10
C ALA A 63 -13.81 4.15 -7.67
N ASP A 64 -13.85 3.32 -8.70
CA ASP A 64 -15.00 3.04 -9.58
C ASP A 64 -15.49 1.58 -9.49
N ASP A 65 -15.08 0.87 -8.44
CA ASP A 65 -15.44 -0.51 -8.17
C ASP A 65 -15.62 -0.77 -6.67
N VAL A 66 -15.90 -2.02 -6.28
CA VAL A 66 -16.05 -2.45 -4.88
C VAL A 66 -14.86 -2.07 -3.99
N SER A 67 -13.64 -1.97 -4.53
CA SER A 67 -12.47 -1.56 -3.76
C SER A 67 -12.53 -0.10 -3.29
N ALA A 68 -13.44 0.71 -3.83
CA ALA A 68 -13.78 2.03 -3.32
C ALA A 68 -14.16 2.03 -1.83
N ILE A 69 -14.71 0.93 -1.29
CA ILE A 69 -14.97 0.78 0.15
C ILE A 69 -13.71 1.04 1.00
N TYR A 70 -12.53 0.69 0.48
CA TYR A 70 -11.24 0.87 1.15
C TYR A 70 -10.51 2.13 0.68
N TRP A 71 -10.52 2.42 -0.62
CA TRP A 71 -9.74 3.51 -1.19
C TRP A 71 -10.42 4.87 -1.12
N ASN A 72 -11.72 4.94 -1.40
CA ASN A 72 -12.52 6.17 -1.36
C ASN A 72 -14.03 5.84 -1.43
N PRO A 73 -14.76 5.81 -0.32
CA PRO A 73 -16.18 5.43 -0.31
C PRO A 73 -17.07 6.41 -1.08
N GLY A 74 -16.64 7.66 -1.31
CA GLY A 74 -17.37 8.62 -2.13
C GLY A 74 -17.46 8.20 -3.61
N GLY A 75 -16.54 7.37 -4.09
CA GLY A 75 -16.57 6.81 -5.44
C GLY A 75 -17.63 5.72 -5.65
N LEU A 76 -18.18 5.15 -4.57
CA LEU A 76 -19.20 4.10 -4.66
C LEU A 76 -20.45 4.56 -5.41
N ALA A 77 -20.83 5.83 -5.27
CA ALA A 77 -21.98 6.40 -5.97
C ALA A 77 -21.81 6.45 -7.50
N ALA A 78 -20.58 6.42 -8.00
CA ALA A 78 -20.31 6.41 -9.44
C ALA A 78 -20.48 5.01 -10.07
N VAL A 79 -20.64 3.96 -9.24
CA VAL A 79 -20.78 2.58 -9.70
C VAL A 79 -22.25 2.26 -9.96
N GLY A 80 -22.64 2.18 -11.23
CA GLY A 80 -24.03 1.94 -11.63
C GLY A 80 -24.49 0.48 -11.57
N GLU A 81 -23.59 -0.47 -11.31
CA GLU A 81 -23.89 -1.90 -11.34
C GLU A 81 -23.53 -2.59 -10.02
N ARG A 82 -24.22 -3.70 -9.72
CA ARG A 82 -23.88 -4.55 -8.58
C ARG A 82 -22.56 -5.26 -8.86
N GLN A 83 -21.61 -5.15 -7.94
CA GLN A 83 -20.30 -5.74 -8.09
C GLN A 83 -19.89 -6.52 -6.85
N ALA A 84 -19.10 -7.57 -7.07
CA ALA A 84 -18.48 -8.36 -6.02
C ALA A 84 -16.99 -8.50 -6.35
N THR A 85 -16.14 -8.44 -5.33
CA THR A 85 -14.71 -8.65 -5.52
C THR A 85 -14.13 -9.50 -4.40
N THR A 86 -13.15 -10.31 -4.75
CA THR A 86 -12.34 -11.06 -3.79
C THR A 86 -10.88 -10.87 -4.16
N THR A 87 -10.05 -10.55 -3.19
CA THR A 87 -8.60 -10.46 -3.35
C THR A 87 -7.94 -11.40 -2.37
N TYR A 88 -6.91 -12.10 -2.82
CA TYR A 88 -6.09 -12.96 -1.99
C TYR A 88 -4.62 -12.67 -2.30
N LEU A 89 -3.83 -12.48 -1.24
CA LEU A 89 -2.44 -12.08 -1.33
C LEU A 89 -1.59 -12.99 -0.44
N ASN A 90 -0.67 -13.72 -1.05
CA ASN A 90 0.38 -14.46 -0.35
C ASN A 90 1.61 -13.55 -0.22
N TYR A 91 1.91 -13.12 0.99
CA TYR A 91 3.11 -12.36 1.31
C TYR A 91 4.30 -13.30 1.58
N LEU A 92 5.50 -12.71 1.61
CA LEU A 92 6.71 -13.38 2.06
C LEU A 92 6.56 -13.82 3.53
N ALA A 93 7.26 -14.90 3.90
CA ALA A 93 7.21 -15.52 5.24
C ALA A 93 5.86 -16.15 5.64
N GLY A 94 5.03 -16.56 4.67
CA GLY A 94 3.82 -17.35 4.94
C GLY A 94 2.60 -16.55 5.41
N ILE A 95 2.73 -15.22 5.45
CA ILE A 95 1.64 -14.29 5.76
C ILE A 95 0.65 -14.30 4.59
N GLN A 96 -0.63 -14.48 4.90
CA GLN A 96 -1.72 -14.47 3.92
C GLN A 96 -2.70 -13.37 4.29
N SER A 97 -3.11 -12.58 3.30
CA SER A 97 -4.14 -11.57 3.45
C SER A 97 -5.23 -11.79 2.42
N GLY A 98 -6.47 -11.48 2.80
CA GLY A 98 -7.58 -11.49 1.86
C GLY A 98 -8.57 -10.38 2.12
N PHE A 99 -9.31 -10.06 1.07
CA PHE A 99 -10.41 -9.11 1.10
C PHE A 99 -11.59 -9.68 0.31
N ALA A 100 -12.80 -9.55 0.84
CA ALA A 100 -14.03 -9.83 0.11
C ALA A 100 -14.95 -8.63 0.26
N GLY A 101 -15.55 -8.18 -0.85
CA GLY A 101 -16.46 -7.05 -0.84
C GLY A 101 -17.63 -7.22 -1.78
N LEU A 102 -18.73 -6.57 -1.42
CA LEU A 102 -19.96 -6.48 -2.19
C LEU A 102 -20.40 -5.02 -2.28
N LEU A 103 -20.92 -4.63 -3.44
CA LEU A 103 -21.44 -3.30 -3.72
C LEU A 103 -22.85 -3.42 -4.31
N TRP A 104 -23.78 -2.68 -3.73
CA TRP A 104 -25.14 -2.52 -4.22
C TRP A 104 -25.44 -1.03 -4.48
N PRO A 105 -25.62 -0.64 -5.76
CA PRO A 105 -26.18 0.68 -6.06
C PRO A 105 -27.66 0.68 -5.65
N LEU A 106 -28.08 1.76 -4.97
CA LEU A 106 -29.46 1.99 -4.58
C LEU A 106 -30.15 2.88 -5.63
N ASP A 107 -29.52 4.00 -5.97
CA ASP A 107 -29.99 4.99 -6.96
C ASP A 107 -28.79 5.49 -7.79
N GLU A 108 -29.01 6.45 -8.70
CA GLU A 108 -27.94 7.09 -9.50
C GLU A 108 -26.90 7.85 -8.66
N THR A 109 -27.20 8.17 -7.40
CA THR A 109 -26.34 8.95 -6.51
C THR A 109 -26.02 8.25 -5.19
N ASN A 110 -26.67 7.11 -4.92
CA ASN A 110 -26.57 6.40 -3.65
C ASN A 110 -26.11 4.95 -3.89
N ALA A 111 -25.11 4.52 -3.14
CA ALA A 111 -24.65 3.14 -3.15
C ALA A 111 -24.23 2.70 -1.74
N VAL A 112 -24.37 1.40 -1.47
CA VAL A 112 -23.92 0.77 -0.23
C VAL A 112 -22.93 -0.32 -0.56
N GLY A 113 -21.79 -0.31 0.13
CA GLY A 113 -20.76 -1.33 0.02
C GLY A 113 -20.46 -1.96 1.38
N VAL A 114 -20.21 -3.26 1.38
CA VAL A 114 -19.75 -4.01 2.56
C VAL A 114 -18.47 -4.75 2.20
N GLY A 115 -17.46 -4.66 3.05
CA GLY A 115 -16.18 -5.33 2.84
C GLY A 115 -15.65 -5.98 4.12
N LEU A 116 -14.98 -7.11 3.97
CA LEU A 116 -14.28 -7.83 5.03
C LEU A 116 -12.82 -8.04 4.60
N SER A 117 -11.89 -7.63 5.44
CA SER A 117 -10.46 -7.92 5.28
C SER A 117 -9.96 -8.83 6.40
N TYR A 118 -9.03 -9.73 6.06
CA TYR A 118 -8.32 -10.55 7.03
C TYR A 118 -6.82 -10.60 6.73
N LEU A 119 -6.04 -10.83 7.79
CA LEU A 119 -4.61 -11.05 7.73
C LEU A 119 -4.27 -12.20 8.70
N THR A 120 -3.54 -13.19 8.21
CA THR A 120 -3.04 -14.32 9.01
C THR A 120 -1.54 -14.51 8.75
N SER A 121 -0.79 -14.91 9.79
CA SER A 121 0.67 -15.09 9.70
C SER A 121 1.09 -16.54 9.44
N GLY A 122 0.13 -17.46 9.21
CA GLY A 122 0.41 -18.90 9.16
C GLY A 122 0.92 -19.47 10.48
N ASP A 123 1.41 -20.71 10.45
CA ASP A 123 1.98 -21.39 11.62
C ASP A 123 3.45 -20.98 11.82
N ILE A 124 3.75 -20.44 13.00
CA ILE A 124 5.11 -20.14 13.43
C ILE A 124 5.54 -21.23 14.43
N PRO A 125 6.47 -22.14 14.06
CA PRO A 125 6.90 -23.21 14.95
C PRO A 125 7.63 -22.61 16.16
N LYS A 126 7.32 -23.12 17.35
CA LYS A 126 7.98 -22.70 18.58
C LYS A 126 9.18 -23.62 18.81
N LEU A 127 10.40 -23.11 18.58
CA LEU A 127 11.63 -23.88 18.76
C LEU A 127 12.20 -23.71 20.18
N ASP A 128 12.85 -24.75 20.72
CA ASP A 128 13.72 -24.63 21.90
C ASP A 128 15.13 -24.13 21.53
N GLU A 129 15.98 -23.92 22.54
CA GLU A 129 17.39 -23.53 22.36
C GLU A 129 18.22 -24.57 21.59
N GLN A 130 17.74 -25.83 21.52
CA GLN A 130 18.35 -26.91 20.77
C GLN A 130 17.78 -27.04 19.34
N GLY A 131 16.82 -26.19 18.96
CA GLY A 131 16.19 -26.18 17.63
C GLY A 131 15.09 -27.22 17.41
N ASN A 132 14.58 -27.87 18.46
CA ASN A 132 13.45 -28.81 18.36
C ASN A 132 12.11 -28.08 18.38
N ASP A 133 11.16 -28.54 17.58
CA ASP A 133 9.79 -28.02 17.56
C ASP A 133 9.00 -28.48 18.80
N LEU A 134 8.69 -27.52 19.66
CA LEU A 134 7.95 -27.71 20.91
C LEU A 134 6.44 -27.90 20.71
N CYS A 135 5.95 -27.74 19.48
CA CYS A 135 4.54 -27.96 19.13
C CYS A 135 4.32 -29.21 18.24
N GLY A 136 5.37 -29.96 17.93
CA GLY A 136 5.31 -31.23 17.21
C GLY A 136 4.75 -32.40 18.05
N PRO A 137 4.37 -33.52 17.41
CA PRO A 137 3.86 -34.71 18.10
C PRO A 137 4.94 -35.31 19.02
N GLY A 138 4.85 -35.02 20.31
CA GLY A 138 5.80 -35.47 21.33
C GLY A 138 6.10 -34.42 22.41
N TYR A 139 5.89 -33.14 22.10
CA TYR A 139 6.16 -32.03 23.02
C TYR A 139 4.84 -31.43 23.56
N ARG A 140 4.77 -31.18 24.86
CA ARG A 140 3.61 -30.56 25.54
C ARG A 140 4.02 -29.23 26.17
N SER A 141 4.39 -28.26 25.35
CA SER A 141 4.71 -26.91 25.82
C SER A 141 3.43 -26.10 26.07
N ARG A 142 3.32 -25.48 27.26
CA ARG A 142 2.22 -24.54 27.55
C ARG A 142 2.45 -23.28 26.70
N GLY A 143 1.55 -23.03 25.75
CA GLY A 143 1.64 -21.90 24.82
C GLY A 143 1.67 -22.27 23.34
N CYS A 144 1.57 -23.57 22.98
CA CYS A 144 1.19 -23.95 21.62
C CYS A 144 -0.29 -23.63 21.41
N THR A 145 -0.60 -22.39 21.03
CA THR A 145 -1.92 -22.04 20.52
C THR A 145 -2.06 -22.64 19.12
N ARG A 146 -2.80 -23.75 18.99
CA ARG A 146 -3.51 -24.03 17.73
C ARG A 146 -4.53 -22.91 17.55
N ARG A 147 -4.35 -22.05 16.56
CA ARG A 147 -5.38 -21.11 16.12
C ARG A 147 -5.68 -21.33 14.66
#